data_AF-A0A940FHJ2-F1
#
_entry.id   AF-A0A940FHJ2-F1
#
_cell.length_a   1.000
_cell.length_b   1.000
_cell.length_c   1.000
_cell.angle_alpha   90.00
_cell.angle_beta   90.00
_cell.angle_gamma   90.00
#
_symmetry.space_group_name_H-M   'P 1'
#
loop_
_entity.id
_entity.type
_entity.pdbx_description
1 polymer ?
#
loop_
_entity_poly.entity_id
_entity_poly.type
_entity_poly.pdbx_seq_one_letter_code
_entity_poly.pdbx_strand_id
1 'polypeptide(L)'
;MRRRVVALGLAALLWGVQAACLKQLGAAQSAGISRLTVPNPQLVKLAVSDFDNLTADLLWMQVIVHNGEQLVADGDAMRDFSGMYEALDLVTDLDSRFREAAIFGSWMLSDAGKVDEARRLLVKSMHQHPSEWIYPYQLGFVEFLYARRYIEAAEYFSRAASLPDGPAGAARMAAGMYAKGNKTDLAIASWRNIHAKGDARVRGFARRALAKLGVSVDP
;
A
#
# COMPACT_ATOMS: atom_id res chain seq x y z
N MET A 1 12.36 -52.50 8.30
CA MET A 1 11.18 -52.48 7.39
C MET A 1 10.33 -51.22 7.56
N ARG A 2 9.85 -50.90 8.78
CA ARG A 2 9.01 -49.72 9.10
C ARG A 2 9.56 -48.35 8.63
N ARG A 3 10.87 -48.09 8.77
CA ARG A 3 11.49 -46.84 8.28
C ARG A 3 11.46 -46.68 6.74
N ARG A 4 11.55 -47.78 6.00
CA ARG A 4 11.48 -47.77 4.53
C ARG A 4 10.05 -47.50 4.04
N VAL A 5 9.06 -48.03 4.74
CA VAL A 5 7.64 -47.78 4.45
C VAL A 5 7.27 -46.31 4.70
N VAL A 6 7.75 -45.72 5.80
CA VAL A 6 7.54 -44.29 6.09
C VAL A 6 8.25 -43.40 5.06
N ALA A 7 9.50 -43.72 4.69
CA ALA A 7 10.24 -42.96 3.68
C ALA A 7 9.56 -43.02 2.30
N LEU A 8 9.04 -44.18 1.90
CA LEU A 8 8.28 -44.33 0.65
C LEU A 8 6.94 -43.57 0.69
N GLY A 9 6.26 -43.57 1.85
CA GLY A 9 5.04 -42.79 2.05
C GLY A 9 5.28 -41.28 1.93
N LEU A 10 6.35 -40.78 2.55
CA LEU A 10 6.74 -39.36 2.45
C LEU A 10 7.18 -38.98 1.04
N ALA A 11 7.93 -39.84 0.36
CA ALA A 11 8.32 -39.62 -1.03
C ALA A 11 7.11 -39.58 -1.96
N ALA A 12 6.14 -40.48 -1.77
CA ALA A 12 4.89 -40.48 -2.54
C ALA A 12 4.04 -39.23 -2.26
N LEU A 13 4.04 -38.74 -1.00
CA LEU A 13 3.35 -37.51 -0.64
C LEU A 13 4.00 -36.29 -1.30
N LEU A 14 5.34 -36.19 -1.24
CA LEU A 14 6.13 -35.15 -1.91
C LEU A 14 5.92 -35.17 -3.43
N TRP A 15 5.92 -36.35 -4.05
CA TRP A 15 5.60 -36.50 -5.47
C TRP A 15 4.16 -36.12 -5.80
N GLY A 16 3.20 -36.47 -4.93
CA GLY A 16 1.81 -36.09 -5.09
C GLY A 16 1.61 -34.58 -5.02
N VAL A 17 2.26 -33.92 -4.06
CA VAL A 17 2.28 -32.45 -3.92
C VAL A 17 2.96 -31.81 -5.14
N GLN A 18 4.10 -32.33 -5.58
CA GLN A 18 4.83 -31.80 -6.74
C GLN A 18 4.05 -31.98 -8.04
N ALA A 19 3.39 -33.12 -8.24
CA ALA A 19 2.53 -33.37 -9.40
C ALA A 19 1.26 -32.53 -9.38
N ALA A 20 0.66 -32.29 -8.21
CA ALA A 20 -0.47 -31.39 -8.05
C ALA A 20 -0.07 -29.93 -8.32
N CYS A 21 1.10 -29.52 -7.82
CA CYS A 21 1.67 -28.21 -8.08
C CYS A 21 1.98 -28.02 -9.58
N LEU A 22 2.61 -29.00 -10.24
CA LEU A 22 2.87 -28.96 -11.68
C LEU A 22 1.58 -28.95 -12.52
N LYS A 23 0.54 -29.66 -12.10
CA LYS A 23 -0.78 -29.62 -12.77
C LYS A 23 -1.47 -28.27 -12.57
N GLN A 24 -1.38 -27.68 -11.39
CA GLN A 24 -1.92 -26.33 -11.13
C GLN A 24 -1.13 -25.27 -11.91
N LEU A 25 0.19 -25.39 -11.97
CA LEU A 25 1.06 -24.54 -12.79
C LEU A 25 0.73 -24.68 -14.28
N GLY A 26 0.56 -25.90 -14.79
CA GLY A 26 0.17 -26.14 -16.18
C GLY A 26 -1.25 -25.67 -16.50
N ALA A 27 -2.19 -25.83 -15.58
CA ALA A 27 -3.56 -25.30 -15.71
C ALA A 27 -3.55 -23.76 -15.71
N ALA A 28 -2.77 -23.13 -14.83
CA ALA A 28 -2.54 -21.69 -14.80
C ALA A 28 -1.84 -21.18 -16.08
N GLN A 29 -0.93 -21.96 -16.66
CA GLN A 29 -0.28 -21.66 -17.94
C GLN A 29 -1.26 -21.73 -19.13
N SER A 30 -2.23 -22.65 -19.08
CA SER A 30 -3.22 -22.87 -20.14
C SER A 30 -4.46 -21.97 -20.06
N ALA A 31 -4.75 -21.37 -18.90
CA ALA A 31 -5.86 -20.45 -18.70
C ALA A 31 -5.56 -19.00 -19.12
N GLY A 32 -4.33 -18.74 -19.59
CA GLY A 32 -3.71 -17.42 -19.47
C GLY A 32 -3.39 -17.14 -17.99
N ILE A 33 -2.39 -16.31 -17.72
CA ILE A 33 -2.04 -15.82 -16.37
C ILE A 33 -3.17 -14.91 -15.81
N SER A 34 -4.35 -14.92 -16.43
CA SER A 34 -5.46 -13.98 -16.35
C SER A 34 -6.27 -13.99 -15.05
N ARG A 35 -5.94 -14.84 -14.07
CA ARG A 35 -6.68 -14.86 -12.79
C ARG A 35 -5.73 -15.01 -11.61
N LEU A 36 -5.62 -13.93 -10.84
CA LEU A 36 -4.97 -13.94 -9.54
C LEU A 36 -5.60 -15.03 -8.66
N THR A 37 -4.84 -16.09 -8.41
CA THR A 37 -5.32 -17.21 -7.59
C THR A 37 -4.93 -16.92 -6.15
N VAL A 38 -5.88 -16.42 -5.37
CA VAL A 38 -5.68 -16.18 -3.93
C VAL A 38 -5.96 -17.48 -3.18
N PRO A 39 -4.96 -18.13 -2.56
CA PRO A 39 -5.21 -19.32 -1.76
C PRO A 39 -5.96 -18.94 -0.47
N ASN A 40 -6.67 -19.89 0.14
CA ASN A 40 -7.38 -19.63 1.40
C ASN A 40 -6.39 -19.23 2.51
N PRO A 41 -6.51 -18.01 3.08
CA PRO A 41 -5.60 -17.49 4.11
C PRO A 41 -5.38 -18.42 5.31
N GLN A 42 -6.45 -19.11 5.74
CA GLN A 42 -6.41 -20.00 6.91
C GLN A 42 -5.64 -21.29 6.60
N LEU A 43 -5.75 -21.79 5.38
CA LEU A 43 -5.01 -22.99 4.95
C LEU A 43 -3.54 -22.69 4.73
N VAL A 44 -3.21 -21.49 4.23
CA VAL A 44 -1.83 -21.04 4.08
C VAL A 44 -1.15 -20.88 5.44
N LYS A 45 -1.76 -20.15 6.38
CA LYS A 45 -1.19 -19.98 7.73
C LYS A 45 -0.99 -21.32 8.47
N LEU A 46 -1.86 -22.32 8.24
CA LEU A 46 -1.75 -23.64 8.87
C LEU A 46 -0.70 -24.55 8.21
N ALA A 47 -0.54 -24.47 6.89
CA ALA A 47 0.35 -25.36 6.14
C ALA A 47 1.79 -24.84 6.05
N VAL A 48 1.99 -23.54 6.19
CA VAL A 48 3.25 -22.88 5.80
C VAL A 48 3.82 -21.91 6.83
N SER A 49 3.43 -21.98 8.11
CA SER A 49 3.83 -21.00 9.14
C SER A 49 5.34 -20.72 9.24
N ASP A 50 6.18 -21.70 8.92
CA ASP A 50 7.64 -21.55 8.94
C ASP A 50 8.19 -20.82 7.69
N PHE A 51 7.37 -20.60 6.66
CA PHE A 51 7.71 -19.95 5.39
C PHE A 51 6.74 -18.82 5.01
N ASP A 52 6.16 -18.14 6.01
CA ASP A 52 5.22 -17.02 5.78
C ASP A 52 5.84 -15.96 4.85
N ASN A 53 7.10 -15.55 5.08
CA ASN A 53 7.78 -14.56 4.23
C ASN A 53 7.98 -15.04 2.79
N LEU A 54 8.40 -16.30 2.57
CA LEU A 54 8.55 -16.85 1.22
C LEU A 54 7.20 -16.94 0.51
N THR A 55 6.15 -17.27 1.25
CA THR A 55 4.79 -17.33 0.70
C THR A 55 4.30 -15.93 0.34
N ALA A 56 4.58 -14.93 1.17
CA ALA A 56 4.32 -13.53 0.89
C ALA A 56 5.05 -13.07 -0.39
N ASP A 57 6.32 -13.42 -0.55
CA ASP A 57 7.11 -13.10 -1.74
C ASP A 57 6.52 -13.72 -3.02
N LEU A 58 6.12 -15.00 -2.98
CA LEU A 58 5.53 -15.68 -4.13
C LEU A 58 4.16 -15.09 -4.51
N LEU A 59 3.32 -14.79 -3.51
CA LEU A 59 2.03 -14.12 -3.74
C LEU A 59 2.23 -12.70 -4.29
N TRP A 60 3.21 -11.97 -3.77
CA TRP A 60 3.57 -10.65 -4.26
C TRP A 60 4.00 -10.66 -5.73
N MET A 61 4.81 -11.64 -6.13
CA MET A 61 5.20 -11.80 -7.54
C MET A 61 3.98 -12.02 -8.44
N GLN A 62 2.99 -12.83 -8.00
CA GLN A 62 1.75 -13.00 -8.75
C GLN A 62 0.97 -11.70 -8.87
N VAL A 63 0.90 -10.90 -7.81
CA VAL A 63 0.24 -9.59 -7.81
C VAL A 63 0.91 -8.63 -8.80
N ILE A 64 2.24 -8.54 -8.80
CA ILE A 64 2.96 -7.66 -9.75
C ILE A 64 2.73 -8.12 -11.19
N VAL A 65 2.88 -9.42 -11.48
CA VAL A 65 2.72 -9.95 -12.83
C VAL A 65 1.30 -9.71 -13.34
N HIS A 66 0.29 -10.05 -12.54
CA HIS A 66 -1.11 -9.82 -12.86
C HIS A 66 -1.38 -8.35 -13.19
N ASN A 67 -0.88 -7.43 -12.37
CA ASN A 67 -1.07 -6.00 -12.62
C ASN A 67 -0.33 -5.51 -13.87
N GLY A 68 0.88 -6.01 -14.13
CA GLY A 68 1.62 -5.71 -15.36
C GLY A 68 0.83 -6.10 -16.61
N GLU A 69 0.20 -7.27 -16.60
CA GLU A 69 -0.67 -7.73 -17.68
C GLU A 69 -1.87 -6.80 -17.89
N GLN A 70 -2.52 -6.34 -16.81
CA GLN A 70 -3.64 -5.40 -16.93
C GLN A 70 -3.24 -4.01 -17.43
N LEU A 71 -1.98 -3.61 -17.21
CA LEU A 71 -1.46 -2.33 -17.74
C LEU A 71 -1.14 -2.41 -19.24
N VAL A 72 -0.70 -3.58 -19.73
CA VAL A 72 -0.30 -3.82 -21.13
C VAL A 72 -1.47 -4.35 -21.99
N ALA A 73 -2.57 -4.78 -21.37
CA ALA A 73 -3.78 -5.17 -22.09
C ALA A 73 -4.32 -4.00 -22.94
N ASP A 74 -4.21 -4.13 -24.26
CA ASP A 74 -4.73 -3.18 -25.25
C ASP A 74 -6.22 -3.45 -25.57
N GLY A 75 -6.99 -2.38 -25.81
CA GLY A 75 -8.36 -2.43 -26.33
C GLY A 75 -9.49 -2.47 -25.28
N ASP A 76 -10.72 -2.76 -25.73
CA ASP A 76 -11.96 -2.87 -24.91
C ASP A 76 -11.94 -4.05 -23.90
N ALA A 77 -10.79 -4.71 -23.71
CA ALA A 77 -10.62 -5.74 -22.69
C ALA A 77 -10.76 -5.10 -21.30
N MET A 78 -11.84 -5.44 -20.60
CA MET A 78 -12.08 -4.94 -19.26
C MET A 78 -11.01 -5.49 -18.32
N ARG A 79 -10.14 -4.59 -17.83
CA ARG A 79 -9.12 -4.92 -16.82
C ARG A 79 -9.80 -5.57 -15.61
N ASP A 80 -9.28 -6.71 -15.19
CA ASP A 80 -9.77 -7.46 -14.04
C ASP A 80 -8.83 -7.27 -12.84
N PHE A 81 -9.28 -6.52 -11.85
CA PHE A 81 -8.57 -6.33 -10.58
C PHE A 81 -9.22 -7.11 -9.43
N SER A 82 -10.06 -8.10 -9.74
CA SER A 82 -10.69 -8.97 -8.75
C SER A 82 -9.63 -9.78 -8.00
N GLY A 83 -9.78 -9.92 -6.69
CA GLY A 83 -8.82 -10.65 -5.85
C GLY A 83 -7.57 -9.84 -5.47
N MET A 84 -7.30 -8.69 -6.12
CA MET A 84 -6.06 -7.95 -5.90
C MET A 84 -5.94 -7.44 -4.46
N TYR A 85 -7.04 -6.95 -3.90
CA TYR A 85 -7.06 -6.52 -2.50
C TYR A 85 -6.83 -7.72 -1.57
N GLU A 86 -7.52 -8.84 -1.80
CA GLU A 86 -7.40 -10.05 -0.98
C GLU A 86 -5.99 -10.62 -0.98
N ALA A 87 -5.31 -10.60 -2.13
CA ALA A 87 -3.92 -11.02 -2.24
C ALA A 87 -2.97 -10.08 -1.48
N LEU A 88 -3.11 -8.76 -1.66
CA LEU A 88 -2.31 -7.75 -0.96
C LEU A 88 -2.53 -7.79 0.55
N ASP A 89 -3.79 -8.00 0.96
CA ASP A 89 -4.18 -8.15 2.36
C ASP A 89 -3.53 -9.40 2.95
N LEU A 90 -3.54 -10.53 2.22
CA LEU A 90 -2.86 -11.75 2.65
C LEU A 90 -1.33 -11.59 2.70
N VAL A 91 -0.70 -10.95 1.72
CA VAL A 91 0.75 -10.69 1.71
C VAL A 91 1.17 -9.90 2.95
N THR A 92 0.44 -8.83 3.27
CA THR A 92 0.71 -7.98 4.45
C THR A 92 0.31 -8.63 5.79
N ASP A 93 -0.45 -9.72 5.74
CA ASP A 93 -0.75 -10.57 6.89
C ASP A 93 0.34 -11.61 7.16
N LEU A 94 0.98 -12.12 6.10
CA LEU A 94 2.05 -13.11 6.15
C LEU A 94 3.40 -12.44 6.49
N ASP A 95 3.73 -11.33 5.82
CA ASP A 95 4.89 -10.50 6.18
C ASP A 95 4.45 -9.04 6.36
N SER A 96 4.16 -8.67 7.61
CA SER A 96 3.77 -7.30 7.94
C SER A 96 4.88 -6.29 7.66
N ARG A 97 6.15 -6.70 7.60
CA ARG A 97 7.28 -5.80 7.31
C ARG A 97 7.45 -5.56 5.82
N PHE A 98 6.71 -6.28 4.97
CA PHE A 98 6.76 -6.11 3.52
C PHE A 98 6.06 -4.81 3.09
N ARG A 99 6.81 -3.71 3.23
CA ARG A 99 6.32 -2.35 3.05
C ARG A 99 5.82 -2.10 1.63
N GLU A 100 6.48 -2.67 0.63
CA GLU A 100 6.19 -2.47 -0.79
C GLU A 100 4.81 -3.04 -1.15
N ALA A 101 4.41 -4.16 -0.57
CA ALA A 101 3.07 -4.72 -0.76
C ALA A 101 1.98 -3.74 -0.31
N ALA A 102 2.18 -3.08 0.84
CA ALA A 102 1.25 -2.04 1.31
C ALA A 102 1.30 -0.77 0.45
N ILE A 103 2.50 -0.25 0.17
CA ILE A 103 2.66 1.02 -0.55
C ILE A 103 2.27 0.85 -2.02
N PHE A 104 3.00 0.03 -2.76
CA PHE A 104 2.78 -0.12 -4.20
C PHE A 104 1.42 -0.75 -4.47
N GLY A 105 0.99 -1.72 -3.64
CA GLY A 105 -0.37 -2.27 -3.70
C GLY A 105 -1.46 -1.22 -3.54
N SER A 106 -1.28 -0.23 -2.66
CA SER A 106 -2.25 0.87 -2.51
C SER A 106 -2.34 1.75 -3.76
N TRP A 107 -1.23 1.98 -4.47
CA TRP A 107 -1.22 2.72 -5.73
C TRP A 107 -1.92 1.92 -6.84
N MET A 108 -1.59 0.63 -6.98
CA MET A 108 -2.24 -0.26 -7.95
C MET A 108 -3.77 -0.31 -7.75
N LEU A 109 -4.22 -0.44 -6.50
CA LEU A 109 -5.63 -0.41 -6.16
C LEU A 109 -6.26 0.96 -6.49
N SER A 110 -5.56 2.05 -6.20
CA SER A 110 -6.06 3.40 -6.49
C SER A 110 -6.20 3.64 -8.00
N ASP A 111 -5.21 3.23 -8.80
CA ASP A 111 -5.23 3.31 -10.27
C ASP A 111 -6.34 2.43 -10.87
N ALA A 112 -6.66 1.31 -10.22
CA ALA A 112 -7.78 0.45 -10.55
C ALA A 112 -9.15 1.01 -10.11
N GLY A 113 -9.22 2.20 -9.52
CA GLY A 113 -10.45 2.81 -8.99
C GLY A 113 -10.92 2.20 -7.66
N LYS A 114 -10.15 1.30 -7.05
CA LYS A 114 -10.42 0.61 -5.78
C LYS A 114 -9.89 1.40 -4.58
N VAL A 115 -10.21 2.70 -4.53
CA VAL A 115 -9.64 3.66 -3.57
C VAL A 115 -9.92 3.29 -2.11
N ASP A 116 -11.12 2.82 -1.79
CA ASP A 116 -11.44 2.40 -0.42
C ASP A 116 -10.66 1.15 0.01
N GLU A 117 -10.28 0.28 -0.94
CA GLU A 117 -9.45 -0.90 -0.66
C GLU A 117 -8.00 -0.51 -0.40
N ALA A 118 -7.46 0.42 -1.20
CA ALA A 118 -6.16 1.04 -0.98
C ALA A 118 -6.08 1.68 0.41
N ARG A 119 -7.15 2.40 0.80
CA ARG A 119 -7.30 2.99 2.13
C ARG A 119 -7.27 1.93 3.23
N ARG A 120 -8.05 0.84 3.11
CA ARG A 120 -8.04 -0.25 4.10
C ARG A 120 -6.65 -0.86 4.26
N LEU A 121 -5.93 -1.10 3.16
CA LEU A 121 -4.59 -1.69 3.18
C LEU A 121 -3.58 -0.79 3.93
N LEU A 122 -3.57 0.51 3.64
CA LEU A 122 -2.68 1.46 4.31
C LEU A 122 -3.05 1.70 5.78
N VAL A 123 -4.35 1.74 6.09
CA VAL A 123 -4.82 1.84 7.49
C VAL A 123 -4.38 0.62 8.29
N LYS A 124 -4.53 -0.59 7.75
CA LYS A 124 -4.03 -1.82 8.38
C LYS A 124 -2.53 -1.73 8.66
N SER A 125 -1.75 -1.31 7.67
CA SER A 125 -0.29 -1.17 7.79
C SER A 125 0.11 -0.12 8.83
N MET A 126 -0.62 0.99 8.92
CA MET A 126 -0.43 2.02 9.94
C MET A 126 -0.79 1.53 11.35
N HIS A 127 -1.73 0.59 11.50
CA HIS A 127 -2.01 -0.07 12.78
C HIS A 127 -0.92 -1.06 13.17
N GLN A 128 -0.39 -1.82 12.22
CA GLN A 128 0.73 -2.74 12.45
C GLN A 128 2.04 -2.00 12.79
N HIS A 129 2.25 -0.83 12.18
CA HIS A 129 3.47 -0.04 12.33
C HIS A 129 3.17 1.44 12.65
N PRO A 130 2.72 1.74 13.88
CA PRO A 130 2.21 3.07 14.24
C PRO A 130 3.27 4.18 14.24
N SER A 131 4.56 3.84 14.32
CA SER A 131 5.68 4.78 14.28
C SER A 131 6.16 5.11 12.86
N GLU A 132 5.69 4.39 11.84
CA GLU A 132 6.15 4.54 10.47
C GLU A 132 5.40 5.67 9.75
N TRP A 133 6.11 6.75 9.43
CA TRP A 133 5.55 7.92 8.75
C TRP A 133 5.05 7.62 7.34
N ILE A 134 5.59 6.58 6.69
CA ILE A 134 5.33 6.31 5.28
C ILE A 134 3.86 6.00 5.03
N TYR A 135 3.20 5.23 5.90
CA TYR A 135 1.81 4.81 5.68
C TYR A 135 0.81 5.98 5.72
N PRO A 136 0.80 6.86 6.75
CA PRO A 136 -0.01 8.06 6.69
C PRO A 136 0.42 9.00 5.56
N TYR A 137 1.70 9.05 5.18
CA TYR A 137 2.14 9.86 4.05
C TYR A 137 1.55 9.38 2.73
N GLN A 138 1.59 8.07 2.45
CA GLN A 138 0.98 7.46 1.27
C GLN A 138 -0.55 7.60 1.30
N LEU A 139 -1.16 7.43 2.48
CA LEU A 139 -2.61 7.56 2.63
C LEU A 139 -3.07 8.99 2.35
N GLY A 140 -2.28 9.99 2.76
CA GLY A 140 -2.51 11.39 2.38
C GLY A 140 -2.55 11.59 0.86
N PHE A 141 -1.69 10.90 0.11
CA PHE A 141 -1.71 10.94 -1.36
C PHE A 141 -2.91 10.22 -1.95
N VAL A 142 -3.27 9.04 -1.44
CA VAL A 142 -4.46 8.30 -1.89
C VAL A 142 -5.72 9.15 -1.73
N GLU A 143 -5.90 9.77 -0.55
CA GLU A 143 -7.04 10.64 -0.27
C GLU A 143 -7.03 11.92 -1.13
N PHE A 144 -5.85 12.50 -1.37
CA PHE A 144 -5.69 13.71 -2.17
C PHE A 144 -5.93 13.49 -3.67
N LEU A 145 -5.23 12.51 -4.25
CA LEU A 145 -5.14 12.33 -5.70
C LEU A 145 -6.38 11.60 -6.23
N TYR A 146 -6.82 10.55 -5.53
CA TYR A 146 -7.88 9.65 -6.01
C TYR A 146 -9.21 9.92 -5.31
N ALA A 147 -9.25 10.00 -3.97
CA ALA A 147 -10.52 10.20 -3.25
C ALA A 147 -11.02 11.65 -3.29
N ARG A 148 -10.13 12.62 -3.56
CA ARG A 148 -10.39 14.08 -3.48
C ARG A 148 -10.88 14.54 -2.10
N ARG A 149 -10.54 13.78 -1.06
CA ARG A 149 -10.86 14.03 0.36
C ARG A 149 -9.75 14.87 1.00
N TYR A 150 -9.76 16.18 0.74
CA TYR A 150 -8.63 17.04 1.09
C TYR A 150 -8.42 17.22 2.58
N ILE A 151 -9.47 17.16 3.41
CA ILE A 151 -9.31 17.35 4.85
C ILE A 151 -8.64 16.13 5.48
N GLU A 152 -9.10 14.94 5.10
CA GLU A 152 -8.53 13.67 5.49
C GLU A 152 -7.08 13.55 5.00
N ALA A 153 -6.81 13.96 3.76
CA ALA A 153 -5.44 14.06 3.26
C ALA A 153 -4.56 14.97 4.13
N ALA A 154 -5.08 16.14 4.55
CA ALA A 154 -4.36 17.07 5.41
C ALA A 154 -4.03 16.45 6.78
N GLU A 155 -4.98 15.73 7.37
CA GLU A 155 -4.82 15.03 8.65
C GLU A 155 -3.74 13.95 8.56
N TYR A 156 -3.75 13.14 7.50
CA TYR A 156 -2.74 12.11 7.31
C TYR A 156 -1.35 12.69 7.02
N PHE A 157 -1.23 13.74 6.20
CA PHE A 157 0.04 14.43 6.03
C PHE A 157 0.54 15.08 7.33
N SER A 158 -0.37 15.59 8.17
CA SER A 158 -0.01 16.15 9.48
C SER A 158 0.53 15.06 10.41
N ARG A 159 -0.11 13.88 10.42
CA ARG A 159 0.36 12.72 11.17
C ARG A 159 1.73 12.24 10.68
N ALA A 160 1.93 12.16 9.36
CA ALA A 160 3.24 11.80 8.81
C ALA A 160 4.33 12.79 9.22
N ALA A 161 4.01 14.09 9.28
CA ALA A 161 4.95 15.13 9.71
C ALA A 161 5.30 15.10 11.21
N SER A 162 4.45 14.49 12.04
CA SER A 162 4.68 14.38 13.49
C SER A 162 5.40 13.10 13.91
N LEU A 163 5.57 12.14 12.99
CA LEU A 163 6.26 10.88 13.26
C LEU A 163 7.79 11.01 13.07
N PRO A 164 8.59 10.16 13.73
CA PRO A 164 10.04 10.12 13.54
C PRO A 164 10.39 9.96 12.06
N ASP A 165 11.44 10.65 11.61
CA ASP A 165 11.93 10.64 10.21
C ASP A 165 10.89 11.06 9.16
N GLY A 166 9.78 11.68 9.60
CA GLY A 166 8.74 12.21 8.74
C GLY A 166 9.30 13.18 7.68
N PRO A 167 8.83 13.15 6.42
CA PRO A 167 9.38 13.98 5.37
C PRO A 167 9.20 15.46 5.71
N ALA A 168 10.25 16.27 5.54
CA ALA A 168 10.20 17.71 5.77
C ALA A 168 9.12 18.44 4.93
N GLY A 169 8.66 17.82 3.84
CA GLY A 169 7.55 18.32 3.01
C GLY A 169 6.15 18.02 3.54
N ALA A 170 5.96 17.06 4.45
CA ALA A 170 4.64 16.57 4.85
C ALA A 170 3.78 17.67 5.52
N ALA A 171 4.36 18.49 6.40
CA ALA A 171 3.64 19.62 7.01
C ALA A 171 3.16 20.65 5.98
N ARG A 172 3.95 20.89 4.93
CA ARG A 172 3.57 21.80 3.83
C ARG A 172 2.45 21.21 2.98
N MET A 173 2.48 19.89 2.76
CA MET A 173 1.39 19.19 2.11
C MET A 173 0.09 19.29 2.91
N ALA A 174 0.14 19.07 4.22
CA ALA A 174 -1.01 19.23 5.11
C ALA A 174 -1.60 20.65 5.02
N ALA A 175 -0.76 21.67 5.15
CA ALA A 175 -1.18 23.07 5.06
C ALA A 175 -1.82 23.41 3.70
N GLY A 176 -1.27 22.88 2.60
CA GLY A 176 -1.85 23.01 1.26
C GLY A 176 -3.19 22.30 1.11
N MET A 177 -3.34 21.13 1.71
CA MET A 177 -4.59 20.36 1.68
C MET A 177 -5.69 21.01 2.52
N TYR A 178 -5.38 21.58 3.69
CA TYR A 178 -6.34 22.38 4.45
C TYR A 178 -6.85 23.59 3.65
N ALA A 179 -5.95 24.30 2.94
CA ALA A 179 -6.36 25.40 2.07
C ALA A 179 -7.27 24.90 0.94
N LYS A 180 -6.91 23.79 0.29
CA LYS A 180 -7.70 23.19 -0.80
C LYS A 180 -9.07 22.68 -0.35
N GLY A 181 -9.18 22.22 0.90
CA GLY A 181 -10.42 21.79 1.53
C GLY A 181 -11.23 22.90 2.20
N ASN A 182 -10.94 24.18 1.91
CA ASN A 182 -11.63 25.35 2.47
C ASN A 182 -11.56 25.47 4.01
N LYS A 183 -10.49 24.93 4.63
CA LYS A 183 -10.18 25.14 6.06
C LYS A 183 -9.08 26.20 6.17
N THR A 184 -9.40 27.42 5.78
CA THR A 184 -8.45 28.55 5.72
C THR A 184 -7.75 28.80 7.05
N ASP A 185 -8.48 28.74 8.18
CA ASP A 185 -7.90 28.96 9.51
C ASP A 185 -6.84 27.91 9.86
N LEU A 186 -7.11 26.64 9.57
CA LEU A 186 -6.15 25.55 9.77
C LEU A 186 -4.95 25.72 8.84
N ALA A 187 -5.17 26.08 7.57
CA ALA A 187 -4.09 26.35 6.64
C ALA A 187 -3.16 27.48 7.12
N ILE A 188 -3.73 28.60 7.57
CA ILE A 188 -2.97 29.75 8.13
C ILE A 188 -2.19 29.30 9.36
N ALA A 189 -2.82 28.57 10.29
CA ALA A 189 -2.16 28.08 11.50
C ALA A 189 -0.98 27.15 11.15
N SER A 190 -1.17 26.21 10.22
CA SER A 190 -0.10 25.32 9.75
C SER A 190 1.05 26.11 9.11
N TRP A 191 0.77 27.06 8.22
CA TRP A 191 1.81 27.85 7.57
C TRP A 191 2.58 28.76 8.54
N ARG A 192 1.91 29.32 9.56
CA ARG A 192 2.59 30.07 10.64
C ARG A 192 3.56 29.20 11.43
N ASN A 193 3.16 27.98 11.76
CA ASN A 193 4.03 27.01 12.45
C ASN A 193 5.24 26.64 11.58
N ILE A 194 5.01 26.39 10.28
CA ILE A 194 6.08 26.13 9.30
C ILE A 194 7.02 27.33 9.18
N HIS A 195 6.50 28.55 9.21
CA HIS A 195 7.32 29.77 9.24
C HIS A 195 8.17 29.86 10.50
N ALA A 196 7.58 29.64 11.68
CA ALA A 196 8.28 29.76 12.95
C ALA A 196 9.45 28.76 13.11
N LYS A 197 9.31 27.55 12.56
CA LYS A 197 10.29 26.46 12.71
C LYS A 197 11.24 26.29 11.52
N GLY A 198 10.92 26.91 10.38
CA GLY A 198 11.64 26.71 9.13
C GLY A 198 12.95 27.48 9.05
N ASP A 199 13.87 26.99 8.21
CA ASP A 199 15.03 27.76 7.74
C ASP A 199 14.61 28.91 6.82
N ALA A 200 15.55 29.75 6.39
CA ALA A 200 15.26 30.91 5.52
C ALA A 200 14.49 30.53 4.24
N ARG A 201 14.78 29.35 3.66
CA ARG A 201 14.12 28.87 2.44
C ARG A 201 12.67 28.48 2.75
N VAL A 202 12.45 27.70 3.81
CA VAL A 202 11.12 27.25 4.26
C VAL A 202 10.26 28.44 4.69
N ARG A 203 10.83 29.40 5.43
CA ARG A 203 10.16 30.67 5.79
C ARG A 203 9.70 31.44 4.56
N GLY A 204 10.54 31.53 3.54
CA GLY A 204 10.18 32.15 2.27
C GLY A 204 8.97 31.49 1.59
N PHE A 205 8.87 30.15 1.62
CA PHE A 205 7.70 29.44 1.11
C PHE A 205 6.45 29.72 1.94
N ALA A 206 6.55 29.64 3.27
CA ALA A 206 5.43 29.86 4.18
C ALA A 206 4.88 31.29 4.06
N ARG A 207 5.74 32.30 3.95
CA ARG A 207 5.35 33.71 3.75
C ARG A 207 4.55 33.90 2.45
N ARG A 208 5.01 33.31 1.34
CA ARG A 208 4.27 33.35 0.06
C ARG A 208 2.91 32.65 0.17
N ALA A 209 2.83 31.53 0.88
CA ALA A 209 1.57 30.82 1.09
C ALA A 209 0.60 31.64 1.95
N LEU A 210 1.07 32.23 3.04
CA LEU A 210 0.28 33.10 3.93
C LEU A 210 -0.23 34.36 3.21
N ALA A 211 0.62 35.00 2.40
CA ALA A 211 0.20 36.15 1.60
C ALA A 211 -0.93 35.82 0.62
N LYS A 212 -0.91 34.63 -0.01
CA LYS A 212 -2.02 34.16 -0.86
C LYS A 212 -3.32 33.93 -0.09
N LEU A 213 -3.22 33.69 1.22
CA LEU A 213 -4.36 33.55 2.13
C LEU A 213 -4.74 34.88 2.79
N GLY A 214 -4.18 36.02 2.34
CA GLY A 214 -4.47 37.35 2.89
C GLY A 214 -3.76 37.69 4.20
N VAL A 215 -2.75 36.91 4.60
CA VAL A 215 -2.01 37.11 5.85
C VAL A 215 -0.60 37.63 5.56
N SER A 216 -0.28 38.81 6.09
CA SER A 216 1.09 39.33 6.12
C SER A 216 1.85 38.79 7.34
N VAL A 217 3.15 38.57 7.18
CA VAL A 217 4.05 38.08 8.23
C VAL A 217 5.39 38.77 8.07
N ASP A 218 5.99 39.14 9.19
CA ASP A 218 7.29 39.80 9.22
C ASP A 218 8.43 38.88 8.72
N PRO A 219 9.55 39.46 8.24
CA PRO A 219 10.67 38.73 7.64
C PRO A 219 11.32 37.63 8.51
#